data_AF-A0A0B1TFQ8-F1
#
_entry.id   AF-A0A0B1TFQ8-F1
#
_cell.length_a   1.000
_cell.length_b   1.000
_cell.length_c   1.000
_cell.angle_alpha   90.00
_cell.angle_beta   90.00
_cell.angle_gamma   90.00
#
_symmetry.space_group_name_H-M   'P 1'
#
loop_
_entity.id
_entity.type
_entity.pdbx_description
1 polymer ?
#
loop_
_entity_poly.entity_id
_entity_poly.type
_entity_poly.pdbx_seq_one_letter_code
_entity_poly.pdbx_strand_id
1 'polypeptide(L)'
;MWHSFRGYGFYGELRLRYLGDNESDFILDAVGRVYGQLPLAALLCRKILCLHGGLSPKLQSIDDIRKIKRGLTEPSGLVEDLLWSDPSPSCMGFKANAERGCSFVFGADVVADRCQKLGILMIVRGHQAVDEGFEISSDRKVITLFSAPGYQDHYVNKGAVMIVSLSHPQPFYKC
;
A
#
# COMPACT_ATOMS: atom_id res chain seq x y z
N MET A 1 -1.12 9.00 -9.62
CA MET A 1 -2.31 8.88 -8.74
C MET A 1 -3.56 9.41 -9.43
N TRP A 2 -3.50 10.54 -10.14
CA TRP A 2 -4.65 11.12 -10.85
C TRP A 2 -5.02 10.38 -12.14
N HIS A 3 -4.05 9.76 -12.80
CA HIS A 3 -4.32 8.85 -13.92
C HIS A 3 -5.24 7.68 -13.51
N SER A 4 -5.12 7.18 -12.28
CA SER A 4 -5.96 6.10 -11.78
C SER A 4 -7.43 6.53 -11.61
N PHE A 5 -7.67 7.77 -11.17
CA PHE A 5 -9.03 8.28 -11.01
C PHE A 5 -9.81 8.34 -12.32
N ARG A 6 -9.12 8.66 -13.42
CA ARG A 6 -9.74 8.72 -14.75
C ARG A 6 -9.81 7.35 -15.43
N GLY A 7 -8.87 6.44 -15.14
CA GLY A 7 -8.78 5.12 -15.77
C GLY A 7 -9.64 4.02 -15.14
N TYR A 8 -9.94 4.09 -13.83
CA TYR A 8 -10.55 2.98 -13.08
C TYR A 8 -11.92 3.31 -12.48
N GLY A 9 -12.72 4.12 -13.19
CA GLY A 9 -14.15 4.29 -12.90
C GLY A 9 -14.51 5.42 -11.93
N PHE A 10 -13.61 5.89 -11.06
CA PHE A 10 -13.93 6.97 -10.10
C PHE A 10 -14.45 8.25 -10.79
N TYR A 11 -13.73 8.75 -11.80
CA TYR A 11 -14.20 9.92 -12.56
C TYR A 11 -15.48 9.64 -13.35
N GLY A 12 -15.65 8.41 -13.85
CA GLY A 12 -16.89 7.98 -14.49
C GLY A 12 -18.08 8.05 -13.53
N GLU A 13 -17.91 7.58 -12.30
CA GLU A 13 -18.91 7.66 -11.23
C GLU A 13 -19.22 9.12 -10.87
N LEU A 14 -18.20 9.98 -10.75
CA LEU A 14 -18.42 11.40 -10.50
C LEU A 14 -19.31 12.04 -11.59
N ARG A 15 -19.02 11.75 -12.86
CA ARG A 15 -19.82 12.28 -13.98
C ARG A 15 -21.25 11.74 -14.02
N LEU A 16 -21.49 10.53 -13.50
CA LEU A 16 -22.83 9.95 -13.41
C LEU A 16 -23.65 10.53 -12.25
N ARG A 17 -22.99 10.84 -11.13
CA ARG A 17 -23.66 11.29 -9.89
C ARG A 17 -23.78 12.82 -9.77
N TYR A 18 -22.84 13.56 -10.34
CA TYR A 18 -22.76 15.01 -10.26
C TYR A 18 -22.90 15.62 -11.66
N LEU A 19 -24.13 15.96 -12.01
CA LEU A 19 -24.54 16.39 -13.35
C LEU A 19 -24.47 17.90 -13.58
N GLY A 20 -24.11 18.68 -12.55
CA GLY A 20 -23.92 20.12 -12.68
C GLY A 20 -22.73 20.46 -13.58
N ASP A 21 -22.81 21.61 -14.26
CA ASP A 21 -21.72 22.12 -15.10
C ASP A 21 -20.41 22.20 -14.30
N ASN A 22 -19.38 21.49 -14.77
CA ASN A 22 -18.05 21.41 -14.17
C ASN A 22 -17.97 20.86 -12.73
N GLU A 23 -19.07 20.37 -12.15
CA GLU A 23 -19.11 19.91 -10.75
C GLU A 23 -18.20 18.69 -10.54
N SER A 24 -18.29 17.70 -11.44
CA SER A 24 -17.45 16.49 -11.39
C SER A 24 -15.94 16.79 -11.49
N ASP A 25 -15.52 17.76 -12.31
CA ASP A 25 -14.12 18.17 -12.39
C ASP A 25 -13.67 18.93 -11.14
N PHE A 26 -14.53 19.79 -10.59
CA PHE A 26 -14.26 20.47 -9.31
C PHE A 26 -14.07 19.47 -8.17
N ILE A 27 -14.96 18.47 -8.07
CA ILE A 27 -14.86 17.40 -7.07
C ILE A 27 -13.59 16.59 -7.29
N LEU A 28 -13.26 16.24 -8.54
CA LEU A 28 -12.04 15.48 -8.85
C LEU A 28 -10.79 16.24 -8.36
N ASP A 29 -10.68 17.53 -8.68
CA ASP A 29 -9.59 18.39 -8.23
C ASP A 29 -9.52 18.47 -6.69
N ALA A 30 -10.67 18.68 -6.04
CA ALA A 30 -10.74 18.71 -4.58
C ALA A 30 -10.29 17.38 -3.94
N VAL A 31 -10.74 16.24 -4.48
CA VAL A 31 -10.38 14.91 -3.99
C VAL A 31 -8.89 14.68 -4.11
N GLY A 32 -8.27 14.93 -5.26
CA GLY A 32 -6.85 14.64 -5.33
C GLY A 32 -5.98 15.66 -4.60
N ARG A 33 -6.44 16.90 -4.34
CA ARG A 33 -5.79 17.78 -3.35
C ARG A 33 -5.76 17.13 -1.96
N VAL A 34 -6.86 16.48 -1.55
CA VAL A 34 -6.91 15.71 -0.30
C VAL A 34 -5.97 14.50 -0.36
N TYR A 35 -5.99 13.73 -1.45
CA TYR A 35 -5.12 12.55 -1.59
C TYR A 35 -3.64 12.92 -1.56
N GLY A 36 -3.26 14.06 -2.15
CA GLY A 36 -1.90 14.58 -2.08
C GLY A 36 -1.41 14.91 -0.66
N GLN A 37 -2.32 14.99 0.31
CA GLN A 37 -2.01 15.21 1.73
C GLN A 37 -1.99 13.92 2.56
N LEU A 38 -2.45 12.79 2.01
CA LEU A 38 -2.54 11.55 2.78
C LEU A 38 -1.15 11.08 3.27
N PRO A 39 -1.06 10.56 4.50
CA PRO A 39 0.14 9.89 4.97
C PRO A 39 0.51 8.72 4.06
N LEU A 40 1.81 8.52 3.81
CA LEU A 40 2.31 7.42 2.99
C LEU A 40 2.68 6.16 3.80
N ALA A 41 2.83 6.32 5.11
CA ALA A 41 3.23 5.25 6.00
C ALA A 41 2.70 5.51 7.41
N ALA A 42 2.55 4.44 8.19
CA ALA A 42 2.36 4.51 9.63
C ALA A 42 3.38 3.60 10.34
N LEU A 43 3.92 4.05 11.47
CA LEU A 43 4.84 3.26 12.29
C LEU A 43 4.17 2.94 13.62
N LEU A 44 3.63 1.72 13.75
CA LEU A 44 2.93 1.29 14.94
C LEU A 44 3.91 0.74 15.97
N CYS A 45 3.78 1.20 17.22
CA CYS A 45 4.58 0.77 18.37
C CYS A 45 6.11 0.81 18.13
N ARG A 46 6.59 1.62 17.18
CA ARG A 46 7.99 1.65 16.70
C ARG A 46 8.52 0.30 16.18
N LYS A 47 7.62 -0.63 15.81
CA LYS A 47 7.98 -2.00 15.46
C LYS A 47 7.29 -2.54 14.20
N ILE A 48 6.15 -1.99 13.79
CA ILE A 48 5.44 -2.41 12.58
C ILE A 48 5.37 -1.22 11.63
N LEU A 49 5.96 -1.36 10.45
CA LEU A 49 5.87 -0.35 9.39
C LEU A 49 4.72 -0.69 8.45
N CYS A 50 3.70 0.16 8.40
CA CYS A 50 2.56 0.01 7.53
C CYS A 50 2.74 0.83 6.26
N LEU A 51 2.60 0.20 5.10
CA LEU A 51 2.76 0.80 3.76
C LEU A 51 1.63 0.33 2.84
N HIS A 52 1.32 1.05 1.77
CA HIS A 52 0.37 0.53 0.78
C HIS A 52 1.06 -0.50 -0.13
N GLY A 53 2.13 -0.04 -0.80
CA GLY A 53 3.07 -0.80 -1.59
C GLY A 53 4.03 -1.57 -0.68
N GLY A 54 5.30 -1.21 -0.70
CA GLY A 54 6.31 -1.88 0.11
C GLY A 54 7.63 -1.11 0.14
N LEU A 55 8.73 -1.81 -0.05
CA LEU A 55 10.07 -1.26 0.14
C LEU A 55 10.60 -0.55 -1.11
N SER A 56 11.45 0.45 -0.87
CA SER A 56 12.21 1.15 -1.91
C SER A 56 13.71 0.92 -1.74
N PRO A 57 14.49 0.83 -2.83
CA PRO A 57 15.94 0.96 -2.76
C PRO A 57 16.39 2.26 -2.07
N LYS A 58 15.58 3.33 -2.16
CA LYS A 58 15.86 4.66 -1.59
C LYS A 58 15.46 4.79 -0.11
N LEU A 59 14.72 3.83 0.44
CA LEU A 59 14.33 3.85 1.86
C LEU A 59 15.47 3.31 2.72
N GLN A 60 16.25 4.17 3.37
CA GLN A 60 17.35 3.77 4.25
C GLN A 60 17.05 4.05 5.73
N SER A 61 16.15 4.99 6.02
CA SER A 61 15.72 5.37 7.35
C SER A 61 14.22 5.74 7.37
N ILE A 62 13.59 5.70 8.54
CA ILE A 62 12.22 6.21 8.70
C ILE A 62 12.15 7.71 8.39
N ASP A 63 13.25 8.44 8.59
CA ASP A 63 13.32 9.87 8.30
C ASP A 63 13.23 10.17 6.80
N ASP A 64 13.59 9.23 5.92
CA ASP A 64 13.41 9.41 4.48
C ASP A 64 11.94 9.57 4.11
N ILE A 65 11.04 8.85 4.81
CA ILE A 65 9.59 8.99 4.64
C ILE A 65 9.10 10.32 5.24
N ARG A 66 9.65 10.72 6.40
CA ARG A 66 9.27 11.97 7.07
C ARG A 66 9.65 13.23 6.29
N LYS A 67 10.73 13.17 5.50
CA LYS A 67 11.21 14.26 4.64
C LYS A 67 10.38 14.47 3.37
N ILE A 68 9.47 13.55 3.03
CA ILE A 68 8.62 13.70 1.85
C ILE A 68 7.69 14.89 2.05
N LYS A 69 7.80 15.88 1.17
CA LYS A 69 6.91 17.05 1.14
C LYS A 69 5.50 16.60 0.75
N ARG A 70 4.51 16.98 1.57
CA ARG A 70 3.07 16.76 1.29
C ARG A 70 2.56 17.71 0.22
N GLY A 71 1.35 17.46 -0.28
CA GLY A 71 0.81 18.12 -1.47
C GLY A 71 1.32 17.47 -2.74
N LEU A 72 1.36 16.15 -2.75
CA LEU A 72 1.82 15.35 -3.87
C LEU A 72 0.83 15.46 -5.03
N THR A 73 1.32 15.86 -6.20
CA THR A 73 0.56 15.81 -7.44
C THR A 73 0.71 14.43 -8.06
N GLU A 74 1.92 13.94 -8.34
CA GLU A 74 2.12 12.58 -8.85
C GLU A 74 3.13 11.80 -7.99
N PRO A 75 2.91 10.49 -7.79
CA PRO A 75 3.88 9.65 -7.11
C PRO A 75 5.12 9.50 -8.01
N SER A 76 6.29 9.64 -7.41
CA SER A 76 7.57 9.44 -8.09
C SER A 76 8.66 9.08 -7.08
N GLY A 77 9.70 8.37 -7.54
CA GLY A 77 10.82 7.97 -6.71
C GLY A 77 10.36 7.18 -5.47
N LEU A 78 10.78 7.61 -4.27
CA LEU A 78 10.41 6.94 -3.03
C LEU A 78 8.89 6.84 -2.85
N VAL A 79 8.13 7.88 -3.23
CA VAL A 79 6.66 7.86 -3.10
C VAL A 79 6.05 6.78 -3.98
N GLU A 80 6.52 6.64 -5.22
CA GLU A 80 6.04 5.60 -6.13
C GLU A 80 6.31 4.21 -5.55
N ASP A 81 7.51 3.98 -5.03
CA ASP A 81 7.88 2.70 -4.46
C ASP A 81 7.06 2.32 -3.22
N LEU A 82 6.83 3.27 -2.30
CA LEU A 82 6.00 3.04 -1.11
C LEU A 82 4.54 2.70 -1.46
N LEU A 83 4.09 3.01 -2.69
CA LEU A 83 2.74 2.76 -3.16
C LEU A 83 2.64 1.54 -4.10
N TRP A 84 3.68 1.20 -4.86
CA TRP A 84 3.60 0.25 -5.98
C TRP A 84 4.56 -0.93 -5.94
N SER A 85 5.54 -0.97 -5.03
CA SER A 85 6.46 -2.10 -4.96
C SER A 85 5.77 -3.35 -4.38
N ASP A 86 6.18 -4.55 -4.81
CA ASP A 86 5.61 -5.83 -4.37
C ASP A 86 6.67 -6.78 -3.77
N PRO A 87 6.36 -7.56 -2.72
CA PRO A 87 7.22 -8.65 -2.29
C PRO A 87 7.20 -9.78 -3.31
N SER A 88 8.32 -10.50 -3.45
CA SER A 88 8.40 -11.67 -4.32
C SER A 88 9.26 -12.76 -3.67
N PRO A 89 8.71 -13.97 -3.44
CA PRO A 89 9.44 -15.07 -2.78
C PRO A 89 10.55 -15.65 -3.65
N SER A 90 10.50 -15.43 -4.97
CA SER A 90 11.50 -15.90 -5.94
C SER A 90 12.53 -14.84 -6.31
N CYS A 91 12.42 -13.63 -5.74
CA CYS A 91 13.34 -12.53 -5.99
C CYS A 91 14.47 -12.51 -4.95
N MET A 92 15.66 -12.12 -5.42
CA MET A 92 16.81 -11.73 -4.60
C MET A 92 17.07 -10.26 -4.87
N GLY A 93 17.23 -9.45 -3.82
CA GLY A 93 17.40 -8.00 -3.94
C GLY A 93 16.13 -7.31 -4.47
N PHE A 94 16.33 -6.14 -5.08
CA PHE A 94 15.30 -5.42 -5.83
C PHE A 94 15.41 -5.73 -7.33
N LYS A 95 14.28 -5.95 -8.01
CA LYS A 95 14.19 -6.07 -9.47
C LYS A 95 13.04 -5.21 -10.00
N ALA A 96 13.07 -4.83 -11.27
CA ALA A 96 11.97 -4.07 -11.88
C ALA A 96 10.65 -4.85 -11.79
N ASN A 97 9.56 -4.17 -11.42
CA ASN A 97 8.24 -4.78 -11.35
C ASN A 97 7.55 -4.75 -12.72
N ALA A 98 7.72 -5.82 -13.50
CA ALA A 98 7.12 -5.93 -14.82
C ALA A 98 5.59 -5.97 -14.79
N GLU A 99 4.97 -6.52 -13.73
CA GLU A 99 3.51 -6.62 -13.60
C GLU A 99 2.85 -5.26 -13.40
N ARG A 100 3.53 -4.34 -12.70
CA ARG A 100 3.04 -2.97 -12.47
C ARG A 100 3.49 -1.97 -13.54
N GLY A 101 4.54 -2.30 -14.30
CA GLY A 101 5.18 -1.39 -15.24
C GLY A 101 5.90 -0.19 -14.60
N CYS A 102 6.02 -0.18 -13.26
CA CYS A 102 6.68 0.84 -12.46
C CYS A 102 7.19 0.24 -11.15
N SER A 103 8.08 0.93 -10.44
CA SER A 103 8.66 0.46 -9.18
C SER A 103 9.35 -0.92 -9.26
N PHE A 104 9.43 -1.64 -8.13
CA PHE A 104 10.25 -2.81 -7.92
C PHE A 104 9.49 -3.97 -7.27
N VAL A 105 9.93 -5.19 -7.58
CA VAL A 105 9.73 -6.35 -6.71
C VAL A 105 10.91 -6.51 -5.76
N PHE A 106 10.69 -6.99 -4.53
CA PHE A 106 11.74 -7.17 -3.54
C PHE A 106 11.69 -8.54 -2.85
N GLY A 107 12.88 -9.11 -2.60
CA GLY A 107 13.05 -10.41 -1.95
C GLY A 107 13.02 -10.37 -0.42
N ALA A 108 12.99 -11.54 0.21
CA ALA A 108 13.06 -11.69 1.67
C ALA A 108 14.39 -11.16 2.25
N ASP A 109 15.48 -11.19 1.48
CA ASP A 109 16.77 -10.62 1.85
C ASP A 109 16.68 -9.10 2.07
N VAL A 110 15.96 -8.41 1.19
CA VAL A 110 15.69 -6.97 1.30
C VAL A 110 14.85 -6.67 2.52
N VAL A 111 13.82 -7.48 2.78
CA VAL A 111 12.96 -7.34 3.96
C VAL A 111 13.76 -7.48 5.24
N ALA A 112 14.64 -8.50 5.33
CA ALA A 112 15.48 -8.72 6.49
C ALA A 112 16.43 -7.53 6.75
N ASP A 113 17.13 -7.07 5.71
CA ASP A 113 18.05 -5.91 5.78
C ASP A 113 17.30 -4.63 6.20
N ARG A 114 16.14 -4.35 5.60
CA ARG A 114 15.33 -3.17 5.94
C ARG A 114 14.74 -3.25 7.34
N CYS A 115 14.28 -4.42 7.79
CA CYS A 115 13.81 -4.60 9.16
C CYS A 115 14.92 -4.25 10.18
N GLN A 116 16.14 -4.74 9.94
CA GLN A 116 17.29 -4.44 10.79
C GLN A 116 17.63 -2.95 10.78
N LYS A 117 17.82 -2.36 9.59
CA LYS A 117 18.21 -0.94 9.44
C LYS A 117 17.19 0.03 10.02
N LEU A 118 15.90 -0.26 9.85
CA LEU A 118 14.81 0.59 10.34
C LEU A 118 14.43 0.32 11.79
N GLY A 119 14.98 -0.74 12.42
CA GLY A 119 14.67 -1.13 13.81
C GLY A 119 13.26 -1.70 14.01
N ILE A 120 12.63 -2.19 12.94
CA ILE A 120 11.27 -2.74 12.92
C ILE A 120 11.29 -4.28 12.90
N LEU A 121 10.19 -4.90 13.29
CA LEU A 121 10.02 -6.35 13.28
C LEU A 121 9.47 -6.85 11.95
N MET A 122 8.52 -6.11 11.38
CA MET A 122 7.78 -6.50 10.18
C MET A 122 7.19 -5.30 9.45
N ILE A 123 6.78 -5.57 8.22
CA ILE A 123 6.03 -4.69 7.33
C ILE A 123 4.63 -5.24 7.21
N VAL A 124 3.64 -4.37 7.32
CA VAL A 124 2.24 -4.70 7.02
C VAL A 124 1.84 -3.87 5.82
N ARG A 125 1.33 -4.53 4.78
CA ARG A 125 1.01 -3.88 3.51
C ARG A 125 -0.35 -4.26 2.97
N GLY A 126 -0.76 -3.57 1.90
CA GLY A 126 -1.95 -3.94 1.13
C GLY A 126 -1.63 -4.26 -0.33
N HIS A 127 -2.42 -3.70 -1.24
CA HIS A 127 -2.14 -3.54 -2.68
C HIS A 127 -2.20 -4.81 -3.57
N GLN A 128 -1.92 -6.00 -3.04
CA GLN A 128 -2.18 -7.27 -3.75
C GLN A 128 -3.44 -7.94 -3.19
N ALA A 129 -4.34 -8.35 -4.09
CA ALA A 129 -5.47 -9.19 -3.73
C ALA A 129 -4.96 -10.59 -3.36
N VAL A 130 -5.49 -11.16 -2.28
CA VAL A 130 -5.11 -12.47 -1.76
C VAL A 130 -6.38 -13.23 -1.33
N ASP A 131 -6.41 -14.53 -1.60
CA ASP A 131 -7.63 -15.34 -1.51
C ASP A 131 -8.28 -15.34 -0.12
N GLU A 132 -7.46 -15.45 0.94
CA GLU A 132 -7.95 -15.49 2.32
C GLU A 132 -8.07 -14.09 2.96
N GLY A 133 -7.91 -13.02 2.17
CA GLY A 133 -7.87 -11.63 2.66
C GLY A 133 -6.58 -11.26 3.38
N PHE A 134 -5.69 -12.22 3.66
CA PHE A 134 -4.33 -11.96 4.12
C PHE A 134 -3.35 -13.02 3.62
N GLU A 135 -2.07 -12.65 3.54
CA GLU A 135 -0.94 -13.54 3.32
C GLU A 135 0.20 -13.16 4.26
N ILE A 136 0.93 -14.14 4.77
CA ILE A 136 2.11 -13.95 5.61
C ILE A 136 3.30 -14.57 4.91
N SER A 137 4.37 -13.79 4.72
CA SER A 137 5.61 -14.28 4.13
C SER A 137 6.21 -15.42 4.96
N SER A 138 7.03 -16.27 4.33
CA SER A 138 7.66 -17.43 4.98
C SER A 138 8.51 -17.05 6.21
N ASP A 139 9.18 -15.91 6.17
CA ASP A 139 9.97 -15.35 7.28
C ASP A 139 9.11 -14.56 8.30
N ARG A 140 7.79 -14.46 8.07
CA ARG A 140 6.80 -13.73 8.88
C ARG A 140 7.11 -12.25 9.07
N LYS A 141 7.91 -11.66 8.17
CA LYS A 141 8.29 -10.24 8.21
C LYS A 141 7.45 -9.36 7.30
N VAL A 142 6.66 -9.93 6.39
CA VAL A 142 5.68 -9.20 5.59
C VAL A 142 4.31 -9.83 5.79
N ILE A 143 3.32 -8.99 6.08
CA ILE A 143 1.92 -9.35 6.06
C ILE A 143 1.25 -8.52 4.97
N THR A 144 0.65 -9.19 3.99
CA THR A 144 -0.23 -8.57 3.00
C THR A 144 -1.67 -8.69 3.47
N LEU A 145 -2.40 -7.58 3.53
CA LEU A 145 -3.81 -7.51 3.91
C LEU A 145 -4.64 -7.01 2.74
N PHE A 146 -5.81 -7.61 2.55
CA PHE A 146 -6.76 -7.21 1.53
C PHE A 146 -8.17 -7.24 2.12
N SER A 147 -8.83 -6.08 2.12
CA SER A 147 -10.10 -5.87 2.83
C SER A 147 -11.31 -5.72 1.90
N ALA A 148 -11.14 -5.97 0.60
CA ALA A 148 -12.23 -5.97 -0.38
C ALA A 148 -12.62 -7.42 -0.73
N PRO A 149 -13.59 -8.05 -0.04
CA PRO A 149 -14.07 -9.38 -0.40
C PRO A 149 -14.82 -9.35 -1.75
N GLY A 150 -14.77 -10.45 -2.49
CA GLY A 150 -15.44 -10.54 -3.81
C GLY A 150 -14.89 -9.54 -4.82
N TYR A 151 -13.56 -9.36 -4.84
CA TYR A 151 -12.92 -8.32 -5.61
C TYR A 151 -13.00 -8.59 -7.11
N GLN A 152 -13.76 -7.76 -7.83
CA GLN A 152 -14.12 -8.00 -9.24
C GLN A 152 -14.99 -9.25 -9.42
N ASP A 153 -15.75 -9.30 -10.50
CA ASP A 153 -16.77 -10.33 -10.77
C ASP A 153 -16.21 -11.77 -10.89
N HIS A 154 -14.90 -11.94 -10.83
CA HIS A 154 -14.20 -13.20 -11.03
C HIS A 154 -13.36 -13.69 -9.82
N TYR A 155 -13.15 -12.86 -8.78
CA TYR A 155 -12.44 -13.34 -7.59
C TYR A 155 -13.41 -13.59 -6.44
N VAL A 156 -13.33 -14.79 -5.89
CA VAL A 156 -14.08 -15.20 -4.69
C VAL A 156 -13.17 -15.09 -3.46
N ASN A 157 -12.43 -13.98 -3.35
CA ASN A 157 -11.54 -13.77 -2.22
C ASN A 157 -12.32 -13.29 -0.98
N LYS A 158 -11.80 -13.62 0.20
CA LYS A 158 -12.23 -13.07 1.49
C LYS A 158 -11.60 -11.71 1.73
N GLY A 159 -12.15 -10.99 2.70
CA GLY A 159 -11.56 -9.78 3.25
C GLY A 159 -11.00 -10.04 4.64
N ALA A 160 -9.89 -9.41 5.00
CA ALA A 160 -9.35 -9.47 6.36
C ALA A 160 -9.01 -8.08 6.90
N VAL A 161 -8.96 -8.00 8.23
CA VAL A 161 -8.43 -6.87 9.00
C VAL A 161 -7.46 -7.39 10.05
N MET A 162 -6.44 -6.60 10.39
CA MET A 162 -5.46 -6.94 11.42
C MET A 162 -5.73 -6.13 12.68
N ILE A 163 -5.95 -6.82 13.80
CA ILE A 163 -6.10 -6.20 15.12
C ILE A 163 -4.74 -6.25 15.83
N VAL A 164 -4.22 -5.09 16.20
CA VAL A 164 -2.97 -4.97 16.97
C VAL A 164 -3.32 -4.60 18.41
N SER A 165 -2.99 -5.47 19.35
CA SER A 165 -3.18 -5.22 20.79
C SER A 165 -1.84 -5.09 21.50
N LEU A 166 -1.75 -4.12 22.41
CA LEU A 166 -0.62 -3.96 23.34
C LEU A 166 -0.71 -4.94 24.53
N SER A 167 -1.88 -5.51 24.75
CA SER A 167 -2.20 -6.34 25.92
C SER A 167 -2.94 -7.61 25.47
N HIS A 168 -2.26 -8.74 25.62
CA HIS A 168 -2.70 -10.14 25.56
C HIS A 168 -2.64 -10.92 24.22
N PRO A 169 -2.17 -12.19 24.30
CA PRO A 169 -2.08 -13.13 23.19
C PRO A 169 -3.43 -13.83 22.93
N GLN A 170 -4.28 -13.25 22.06
CA GLN A 170 -5.43 -13.91 21.40
C GLN A 170 -6.59 -14.37 22.35
N PRO A 171 -7.87 -14.49 21.90
CA PRO A 171 -8.32 -15.05 20.62
C PRO A 171 -9.08 -14.09 19.70
N PHE A 172 -8.87 -14.37 18.42
CA PHE A 172 -9.43 -13.79 17.20
C PHE A 172 -10.95 -13.69 17.18
N TYR A 173 -11.46 -12.63 16.54
CA TYR A 173 -12.79 -12.61 15.94
C TYR A 173 -12.64 -12.94 14.44
N LYS A 174 -13.26 -14.04 13.98
CA LYS A 174 -13.60 -14.25 12.57
C LYS A 174 -15.01 -13.70 12.36
N CYS A 175 -15.22 -12.93 11.29
CA CYS A 175 -16.54 -12.78 10.69
C CYS A 175 -16.75 -13.94 9.70
#